data_AF-S0FCT4-F1
#
_entry.id   AF-S0FCT4-F1
#
_cell.length_a   1.000
_cell.length_b   1.000
_cell.length_c   1.000
_cell.angle_alpha   90.00
_cell.angle_beta   90.00
_cell.angle_gamma   90.00
#
_symmetry.space_group_name_H-M   'P 1'
#
loop_
_entity.id
_entity.type
_entity.pdbx_description
1 polymer ?
#
loop_
_entity_poly.entity_id
_entity_poly.type
_entity_poly.pdbx_seq_one_letter_code
_entity_poly.pdbx_strand_id
1 'polypeptide(L)'
;MEINFGEWEMQRFDAISDPRLQEWFDDYFHVAATGGESFEDLYRRVAAFLDELKKKPCQEVGIFAHGGVLICAQIYAGAVQKETAWEHLTPYGGVISIDL
;
A
#
# COMPACT_ATOMS: atom_id res chain seq x y z
N MET A 1 -4.49 3.93 -7.60
CA MET A 1 -4.94 2.53 -7.73
C MET A 1 -4.44 1.76 -6.53
N GLU A 2 -5.16 0.73 -6.06
CA GLU A 2 -4.68 -0.18 -5.01
C GLU A 2 -3.62 -1.15 -5.56
N ILE A 3 -2.93 -1.91 -4.70
CA ILE A 3 -2.03 -3.00 -5.09
C ILE A 3 -2.74 -3.94 -6.09
N ASN A 4 -2.03 -4.28 -7.16
CA ASN A 4 -2.48 -5.28 -8.11
C ASN A 4 -2.12 -6.68 -7.61
N PHE A 5 -3.10 -7.49 -7.25
CA PHE A 5 -2.89 -8.88 -6.81
C PHE A 5 -2.76 -9.88 -7.98
N GLY A 6 -2.78 -9.42 -9.23
CA GLY A 6 -2.54 -10.26 -10.41
C GLY A 6 -3.53 -11.41 -10.52
N GLU A 7 -3.01 -12.63 -10.60
CA GLU A 7 -3.83 -13.84 -10.70
C GLU A 7 -4.68 -14.08 -9.44
N TRP A 8 -4.35 -13.48 -8.30
CA TRP A 8 -5.08 -13.61 -7.05
C TRP A 8 -6.28 -12.66 -6.94
N GLU A 9 -6.42 -11.71 -7.88
CA GLU A 9 -7.54 -10.77 -7.91
C GLU A 9 -8.90 -11.47 -7.92
N MET A 10 -9.87 -10.87 -7.21
CA MET A 10 -11.26 -11.36 -7.13
C MET A 10 -11.42 -12.77 -6.53
N GLN A 11 -10.38 -13.31 -5.89
CA GLN A 11 -10.43 -14.58 -5.18
C GLN A 11 -10.46 -14.35 -3.67
N ARG A 12 -11.03 -15.32 -2.94
CA ARG A 12 -10.85 -15.38 -1.49
C ARG A 12 -9.44 -15.90 -1.22
N PHE A 13 -8.76 -15.36 -0.20
CA PHE A 13 -7.41 -15.80 0.14
C PHE A 13 -7.32 -17.30 0.44
N ASP A 14 -8.38 -17.89 1.02
CA ASP A 14 -8.47 -19.31 1.37
C ASP A 14 -8.76 -20.24 0.17
N ALA A 15 -9.04 -19.67 -1.01
CA ALA A 15 -9.27 -20.40 -2.24
C ALA A 15 -8.05 -20.39 -3.19
N ILE A 16 -7.05 -19.54 -2.92
CA ILE A 16 -5.83 -19.43 -3.73
C ILE A 16 -4.95 -20.65 -3.43
N SER A 17 -4.66 -21.45 -4.47
CA SER A 17 -3.81 -22.65 -4.38
C SER A 17 -2.36 -22.41 -4.83
N ASP A 18 -2.02 -21.16 -5.17
CA ASP A 18 -0.68 -20.76 -5.57
C ASP A 18 0.30 -20.89 -4.40
N PRO A 19 1.36 -21.73 -4.49
CA PRO A 19 2.33 -21.89 -3.41
C PRO A 19 3.05 -20.58 -3.05
N ARG A 20 3.14 -19.62 -3.99
CA ARG A 20 3.73 -18.30 -3.75
C ARG A 20 2.96 -17.48 -2.72
N LEU A 21 1.69 -17.80 -2.45
CA LEU A 21 0.92 -17.13 -1.41
C LEU A 21 1.61 -17.23 -0.04
N GLN A 22 2.22 -18.38 0.28
CA GLN A 22 2.95 -18.51 1.54
C GLN A 22 4.23 -17.67 1.55
N GLU A 23 4.98 -17.65 0.45
CA GLU A 23 6.15 -16.76 0.30
C GLU A 23 5.77 -15.29 0.50
N TRP A 24 4.60 -14.91 0.00
CA TRP A 24 4.05 -13.56 0.17
C TRP A 24 3.63 -13.28 1.61
N PHE A 25 3.04 -14.24 2.34
CA PHE A 25 2.76 -14.04 3.76
C PHE A 25 4.04 -13.90 4.59
N ASP A 26 5.11 -14.60 4.21
CA ASP A 26 6.38 -14.57 4.92
C ASP A 26 7.16 -13.27 4.63
N ASP A 27 7.03 -12.69 3.43
CA ASP A 27 7.67 -11.43 3.03
C ASP A 27 6.81 -10.60 2.07
N TYR A 28 5.68 -10.09 2.57
CA TYR A 28 4.72 -9.32 1.79
C TYR A 28 5.33 -8.03 1.19
N PHE A 29 6.45 -7.57 1.76
CA PHE A 29 7.07 -6.33 1.34
C PHE A 29 7.76 -6.50 -0.02
N HIS A 30 8.54 -7.57 -0.19
CA HIS A 30 9.35 -7.78 -1.39
C HIS A 30 8.78 -8.82 -2.35
N VAL A 31 7.98 -9.77 -1.88
CA VAL A 31 7.38 -10.80 -2.73
C VAL A 31 6.17 -10.21 -3.43
N ALA A 32 6.18 -10.20 -4.77
CA ALA A 32 5.02 -9.83 -5.56
C ALA A 32 4.00 -10.96 -5.64
N ALA A 33 2.70 -10.63 -5.69
CA ALA A 33 1.67 -11.58 -6.10
C ALA A 33 1.94 -12.10 -7.52
N THR A 34 1.50 -13.31 -7.86
CA THR A 34 1.72 -13.88 -9.19
C THR A 34 1.03 -13.02 -10.26
N GLY A 35 1.82 -12.47 -11.19
CA GLY A 35 1.35 -11.52 -12.20
C GLY A 35 0.94 -10.15 -11.66
N GLY A 36 1.28 -9.84 -10.40
CA GLY A 36 0.90 -8.62 -9.69
C GLY A 36 2.09 -7.77 -9.23
N GLU A 37 1.84 -6.95 -8.22
CA GLU A 37 2.80 -6.05 -7.56
C GLU A 37 3.26 -6.64 -6.22
N SER A 38 4.46 -6.25 -5.77
CA SER A 38 4.86 -6.31 -4.37
C SER A 38 4.35 -5.07 -3.61
N PHE A 39 4.39 -5.09 -2.28
CA PHE A 39 4.10 -3.89 -1.51
C PHE A 39 5.17 -2.80 -1.70
N GLU A 40 6.42 -3.18 -1.99
CA GLU A 40 7.48 -2.24 -2.38
C GLU A 40 7.14 -1.51 -3.69
N ASP A 41 6.57 -2.21 -4.68
CA ASP A 41 6.15 -1.60 -5.95
C ASP A 41 5.03 -0.56 -5.73
N LEU A 42 4.03 -0.94 -4.93
CA LEU A 42 2.98 -0.02 -4.48
C LEU A 42 3.58 1.20 -3.78
N TYR A 43 4.50 0.98 -2.83
CA TYR A 43 5.17 2.06 -2.09
C TYR A 43 5.90 3.01 -3.04
N ARG A 44 6.68 2.49 -3.99
CA ARG A 44 7.44 3.30 -4.95
C ARG A 44 6.54 4.23 -5.75
N ARG A 45 5.40 3.75 -6.26
CA ARG A 45 4.48 4.61 -7.03
C ARG A 45 3.68 5.58 -6.16
N VAL A 46 3.39 5.24 -4.91
CA VAL A 46 2.78 6.18 -3.95
C VAL A 46 3.78 7.28 -3.58
N ALA A 47 5.02 6.92 -3.27
CA ALA A 47 6.10 7.87 -2.97
C ALA A 47 6.33 8.84 -4.15
N ALA A 48 6.41 8.33 -5.37
CA ALA A 48 6.55 9.16 -6.58
C ALA A 48 5.38 10.13 -6.75
N PHE A 49 4.14 9.68 -6.52
CA PHE A 49 2.96 10.54 -6.55
C PHE A 49 3.03 11.65 -5.49
N LEU A 50 3.46 11.33 -4.25
CA LEU A 50 3.61 12.32 -3.18
C LEU A 50 4.74 13.31 -3.47
N ASP A 51 5.88 12.86 -4.01
CA ASP A 51 6.97 13.72 -4.47
C ASP A 51 6.51 14.72 -5.55
N GLU A 52 5.64 14.30 -6.47
CA GLU A 52 5.02 15.19 -7.46
C GLU A 52 4.03 16.15 -6.82
N LEU A 53 3.24 15.68 -5.85
CA LEU A 53 2.22 16.50 -5.17
C LEU A 53 2.86 17.64 -4.36
N LYS A 54 3.98 17.38 -3.67
CA LYS A 54 4.73 18.39 -2.89
C LYS A 54 5.21 19.58 -3.71
N LYS A 55 5.34 19.42 -5.03
CA LYS A 55 5.78 20.48 -5.95
C LYS A 55 4.63 21.41 -6.36
N LYS A 56 3.39 21.08 -6.04
CA LYS A 56 2.21 21.88 -6.39
C LYS A 56 1.97 22.96 -5.34
N PRO A 57 1.44 24.14 -5.71
CA PRO A 57 1.16 25.24 -4.78
C PRO A 57 -0.13 24.98 -3.98
N CYS A 58 -0.22 23.82 -3.33
CA CYS A 58 -1.36 23.40 -2.51
C CYS A 58 -0.91 23.26 -1.06
N GLN A 59 -1.65 23.84 -0.11
CA GLN A 59 -1.34 23.71 1.32
C GLN A 59 -2.03 22.51 1.96
N GLU A 60 -3.26 22.20 1.53
CA GLU A 60 -4.03 21.05 2.00
C GLU A 60 -4.61 20.31 0.79
N VAL A 61 -4.54 18.97 0.81
CA VAL A 61 -5.01 18.12 -0.30
C VAL A 61 -5.80 16.95 0.27
N GLY A 62 -7.03 16.79 -0.20
CA GLY A 62 -7.83 15.59 0.05
C GLY A 62 -7.53 14.49 -0.96
N ILE A 63 -7.19 13.29 -0.48
CA ILE A 63 -6.93 12.11 -1.32
C ILE A 63 -7.87 10.98 -0.90
N PHE A 64 -8.58 10.40 -1.87
CA PHE A 64 -9.40 9.20 -1.66
C PHE A 64 -8.65 8.00 -2.22
N ALA A 65 -8.36 7.02 -1.36
CA ALA A 65 -7.54 5.87 -1.70
C ALA A 65 -7.95 4.62 -0.89
N HIS A 66 -7.16 3.56 -1.03
CA HIS A 66 -7.38 2.26 -0.41
C HIS A 66 -6.34 1.99 0.69
N GLY A 67 -6.56 0.94 1.49
CA GLY A 67 -5.78 0.66 2.69
C GLY A 67 -4.28 0.54 2.45
N GLY A 68 -3.84 -0.15 1.40
CA GLY A 68 -2.42 -0.29 1.08
C GLY A 68 -1.78 1.06 0.76
N VAL A 69 -2.46 1.87 -0.06
CA VAL A 69 -2.02 3.23 -0.41
C VAL A 69 -1.89 4.12 0.83
N LEU A 70 -2.85 4.07 1.75
CA LEU A 70 -2.82 4.87 2.98
C LEU A 70 -1.63 4.46 3.88
N ILE A 71 -1.33 3.16 3.99
CA ILE A 71 -0.15 2.68 4.72
C ILE A 71 1.14 3.18 4.05
N CYS A 72 1.28 3.05 2.72
CA CYS A 72 2.46 3.54 2.01
C CYS A 72 2.67 5.05 2.22
N ALA A 73 1.58 5.84 2.23
CA ALA A 73 1.65 7.27 2.47
C ALA A 73 2.13 7.61 3.90
N GLN A 74 1.64 6.87 4.91
CA GLN A 74 2.11 7.03 6.29
C GLN A 74 3.59 6.64 6.46
N ILE A 75 4.04 5.57 5.79
CA ILE A 75 5.46 5.18 5.80
C ILE A 75 6.31 6.26 5.13
N TYR A 76 5.89 6.76 3.97
CA TYR A 76 6.60 7.81 3.24
C TYR A 76 6.75 9.09 4.08
N ALA A 77 5.71 9.48 4.81
CA ALA A 77 5.73 10.63 5.72
C ALA A 77 6.51 10.38 7.03
N GLY A 78 6.99 9.15 7.27
CA GLY A 78 7.65 8.76 8.51
C GLY A 78 6.70 8.67 9.72
N ALA A 79 5.39 8.73 9.51
CA ALA A 79 4.36 8.65 10.56
C ALA A 79 4.28 7.24 11.17
N VAL A 80 4.57 6.21 10.38
CA VAL A 80 4.64 4.81 10.84
C VAL A 80 5.92 4.15 10.33
N GLN A 81 6.46 3.20 11.10
CA GLN A 81 7.60 2.39 10.65
C GLN A 81 7.09 1.25 9.77
N LYS A 82 7.88 0.84 8.78
CA LYS A 82 7.49 -0.22 7.84
C LYS A 82 7.19 -1.55 8.54
N GLU A 83 7.90 -1.84 9.63
CA GLU A 83 7.79 -3.08 10.40
C GLU A 83 6.46 -3.17 11.16
N THR A 84 5.89 -2.03 11.57
CA THR A 84 4.64 -1.95 12.35
C THR A 84 3.48 -1.39 11.53
N ALA A 85 3.66 -1.23 10.22
CA ALA A 85 2.73 -0.49 9.37
C ALA A 85 1.32 -1.11 9.34
N TRP A 86 1.22 -2.45 9.39
CA TRP A 86 -0.06 -3.16 9.41
C TRP A 86 -0.85 -3.00 10.71
N GLU A 87 -0.19 -2.65 11.83
CA GLU A 87 -0.88 -2.32 13.09
C GLU A 87 -1.67 -1.01 12.98
N HIS A 88 -1.35 -0.20 11.96
CA HIS A 88 -1.94 1.10 11.68
C HIS A 88 -2.92 1.06 10.48
N LEU A 89 -3.41 -0.13 10.13
CA LEU A 89 -4.39 -0.28 9.06
C LEU A 89 -5.63 0.56 9.36
N THR A 90 -5.91 1.51 8.46
CA THR A 90 -7.06 2.39 8.60
C THR A 90 -8.37 1.60 8.39
N PRO A 91 -9.36 1.69 9.30
CA PRO A 91 -10.65 1.03 9.13
C PRO A 91 -11.42 1.62 7.95
N TYR A 92 -12.44 0.90 7.47
CA TYR A 92 -13.34 1.42 6.44
C TYR A 92 -13.97 2.76 6.84
N GLY A 93 -13.91 3.73 5.94
CA GLY A 93 -14.38 5.10 6.19
C GLY A 93 -13.47 5.92 7.12
N GLY A 94 -12.34 5.36 7.55
CA GLY A 94 -11.35 6.08 8.34
C GLY A 94 -10.58 7.11 7.52
N VAL A 95 -9.98 8.06 8.24
CA VAL A 95 -9.18 9.15 7.67
C VAL A 95 -7.86 9.20 8.42
N ILE A 96 -6.78 9.42 7.68
CA ILE A 96 -5.45 9.72 8.21
C ILE A 96 -5.01 11.11 7.74
N SER A 97 -4.19 11.78 8.54
CA SER A 97 -3.54 13.03 8.18
C SER A 97 -2.02 12.82 8.27
N ILE A 98 -1.30 13.30 7.26
CA ILE A 98 0.16 13.22 7.18
C ILE A 98 0.71 14.57 6.74
N ASP A 99 1.88 14.92 7.27
CA ASP A 99 2.64 16.10 6.85
C ASP A 99 3.74 15.68 5.88
N LEU A 100 3.90 16.42 4.77
CA LEU A 100 4.86 16.12 3.70
C LEU A 100 5.93 17.19 3.58
#